data_AF-A0A9W7DH19-F1
#
_entry.id   AF-A0A9W7DH19-F1
#
_cell.length_a   1.000
_cell.length_b   1.000
_cell.length_c   1.000
_cell.angle_alpha   90.00
_cell.angle_beta   90.00
_cell.angle_gamma   90.00
#
_symmetry.space_group_name_H-M   'P 1'
#
loop_
_entity.id
_entity.type
_entity.pdbx_description
1 polymer ?
#
loop_
_entity_poly.entity_id
_entity_poly.type
_entity_poly.pdbx_seq_one_letter_code
_entity_poly.pdbx_strand_id
1 'polypeptide(L)'
;MKMMSLISLISIRDIEGSVQPSRDRKLKITDQIAYLKYKDPQSPKIVVLEQELVRAEAESLVAEAQLSNITREKLKASFSYHFDSMREHSEKLALIAGYGKALLELLDDSPVTPGETRPSYDGYEASKQIIIDAENALATWTFESAQVKPTLSFKATDGEIYDEDELADDVQDMHVTEQEWAEQEKPTAA
;
A
#
# COMPACT_ATOMS: atom_id res chain seq x y z
N MET A 1 -11.39 -1.30 14.93
CA MET A 1 -10.82 -0.53 13.79
C MET A 1 -9.33 -0.22 13.94
N LYS A 2 -8.88 0.61 14.91
CA LYS A 2 -7.45 1.01 15.02
C LYS A 2 -6.46 -0.14 15.25
N MET A 3 -6.81 -1.15 16.05
CA MET A 3 -5.88 -2.23 16.39
C MET A 3 -5.48 -3.10 15.19
N MET A 4 -6.40 -3.43 14.28
CA MET A 4 -6.14 -4.44 13.24
C MET A 4 -5.17 -3.96 12.15
N SER A 5 -5.29 -2.71 11.71
CA SER A 5 -4.35 -2.12 10.72
C SER A 5 -2.96 -1.86 11.33
N LEU A 6 -2.87 -1.34 12.56
CA LEU A 6 -1.58 -1.13 13.23
C LEU A 6 -0.82 -2.44 13.47
N ILE A 7 -1.51 -3.51 13.88
CA ILE A 7 -0.90 -4.83 14.09
C ILE A 7 -0.30 -5.38 12.79
N SER A 8 -0.96 -5.17 11.65
CA SER A 8 -0.44 -5.64 10.36
C SER A 8 0.86 -4.93 9.93
N LEU A 9 0.96 -3.62 10.17
CA LEU A 9 2.18 -2.84 9.88
C LEU A 9 3.31 -3.18 10.85
N ILE A 10 2.99 -3.36 12.13
CA ILE A 10 3.94 -3.87 13.13
C ILE A 10 4.48 -5.23 12.69
N SER A 11 3.61 -6.13 12.22
CA SER A 11 4.04 -7.42 11.71
C SER A 11 4.96 -7.32 10.50
N ILE A 12 4.75 -6.38 9.59
CA ILE A 12 5.69 -6.15 8.45
C ILE A 12 7.05 -5.71 8.98
N ARG A 13 7.09 -4.73 9.90
CA ARG A 13 8.32 -4.25 10.53
C ARG A 13 9.07 -5.37 11.26
N ASP A 14 8.35 -6.21 11.99
CA ASP A 14 8.97 -7.30 12.74
C ASP A 14 9.56 -8.37 11.79
N ILE A 15 8.91 -8.63 10.64
CA ILE A 15 9.45 -9.49 9.59
C ILE A 15 10.69 -8.85 8.93
N GLU A 16 10.65 -7.56 8.63
CA GLU A 16 11.82 -6.84 8.10
C GLU A 16 13.00 -6.91 9.08
N GLY A 17 12.74 -6.72 10.38
CA GLY A 17 13.73 -6.90 11.44
C GLY A 17 14.32 -8.31 11.49
N SER A 18 13.52 -9.34 11.18
CA SER A 18 13.99 -10.73 11.15
C SER A 18 14.92 -11.06 9.96
N VAL A 19 14.92 -10.24 8.90
CA VAL A 19 15.79 -10.41 7.72
C VAL A 19 17.16 -9.75 7.91
N GLN A 20 17.27 -8.73 8.77
CA GLN A 20 18.54 -8.03 9.03
C GLN A 20 19.71 -8.96 9.42
N PRO A 21 19.54 -9.96 10.31
CA PRO A 21 20.63 -10.88 10.64
C PRO A 21 21.19 -11.65 9.44
N SER A 22 20.36 -11.95 8.43
CA SER A 22 20.80 -12.60 7.20
C SER A 22 21.69 -11.68 6.36
N ARG A 23 21.32 -10.40 6.24
CA ARG A 23 22.11 -9.35 5.56
C ARG A 23 23.45 -9.13 6.25
N ASP A 24 23.43 -8.98 7.58
CA ASP A 24 24.62 -8.79 8.40
C ASP A 24 25.58 -9.97 8.31
N ARG A 25 25.05 -11.20 8.28
CA ARG A 25 25.87 -12.41 8.11
C ARG A 25 26.59 -12.44 6.77
N LYS A 26 25.89 -12.09 5.68
CA LYS A 26 26.47 -12.01 4.33
C LYS A 26 27.60 -10.98 4.27
N LEU A 27 27.37 -9.78 4.81
CA LEU A 27 28.37 -8.71 4.89
C LEU A 27 29.60 -9.17 5.67
N LYS A 28 29.41 -9.77 6.85
CA LYS A 28 30.50 -10.25 7.70
C LYS A 28 31.38 -11.30 7.03
N ILE A 29 30.78 -12.25 6.31
CA ILE A 29 31.53 -13.28 5.56
C ILE A 29 32.29 -12.63 4.41
N THR A 30 31.67 -11.69 3.70
CA THR A 30 32.31 -10.94 2.60
C THR A 30 33.54 -10.17 3.09
N ASP A 31 33.42 -9.45 4.22
CA ASP A 31 34.54 -8.71 4.82
C ASP A 31 35.66 -9.64 5.28
N GLN A 32 35.32 -10.80 5.84
CA GLN A 32 36.31 -11.82 6.23
C GLN A 32 37.07 -12.37 5.02
N ILE A 33 36.37 -12.61 3.90
CA ILE A 33 37.00 -13.04 2.64
C ILE A 33 37.93 -11.95 2.12
N ALA A 34 37.49 -10.69 2.07
CA ALA A 34 38.32 -9.58 1.60
C ALA A 34 39.59 -9.40 2.46
N TYR A 35 39.44 -9.47 3.79
CA TYR A 35 40.57 -9.39 4.71
C TYR A 35 41.56 -10.55 4.56
N LEU A 36 41.07 -11.79 4.42
CA LEU A 36 41.92 -12.96 4.22
C LEU A 36 42.61 -12.96 2.85
N LYS A 37 41.92 -12.52 1.78
CA LYS A 37 42.51 -12.34 0.45
C LYS A 37 43.63 -11.30 0.44
N TYR A 38 43.54 -10.26 1.27
CA TYR A 38 44.60 -9.26 1.39
C TYR A 38 45.80 -9.73 2.23
N LYS A 39 45.56 -10.40 3.36
CA LYS A 39 46.64 -10.82 4.29
C LYS A 39 47.31 -12.15 3.96
N ASP A 40 46.54 -13.15 3.54
CA ASP A 40 47.04 -14.51 3.32
C ASP A 40 46.28 -15.20 2.16
N PRO A 41 46.67 -14.90 0.91
CA PRO A 41 45.96 -15.36 -0.29
C PRO A 41 45.97 -16.89 -0.50
N GLN A 42 46.89 -17.62 0.14
CA GLN A 42 47.00 -19.07 0.01
C GLN A 42 46.28 -19.84 1.13
N SER A 43 45.58 -19.14 2.02
CA SER A 43 44.89 -19.79 3.13
C SER A 43 43.76 -20.70 2.62
N PRO A 44 43.73 -21.99 2.98
CA PRO A 44 42.64 -22.91 2.60
C PRO A 44 41.28 -22.52 3.22
N LYS A 45 41.29 -21.61 4.21
CA LYS A 45 40.08 -21.04 4.82
C LYS A 45 39.28 -20.17 3.85
N ILE A 46 39.91 -19.62 2.80
CA ILE A 46 39.23 -18.80 1.79
C ILE A 46 38.17 -19.64 1.06
N VAL A 47 38.51 -20.86 0.65
CA VAL A 47 37.59 -21.77 -0.07
C VAL A 47 36.37 -22.13 0.79
N VAL A 48 36.58 -22.35 2.10
CA VAL A 48 35.49 -22.64 3.04
C VAL A 48 34.57 -21.43 3.21
N LEU A 49 35.13 -20.22 3.35
CA LEU A 49 34.35 -18.99 3.48
C LEU A 49 33.61 -18.62 2.20
N GLU A 50 34.19 -18.87 1.02
CA GLU A 50 33.51 -18.68 -0.27
C GLU A 50 32.30 -19.61 -0.39
N GLN A 51 32.43 -20.87 0.05
CA GLN A 51 31.30 -21.78 0.06
C GLN A 51 30.24 -21.40 1.11
N GLU A 52 30.65 -20.88 2.27
CA GLU A 52 29.73 -20.31 3.26
C GLU A 52 29.02 -19.06 2.72
N LEU A 53 29.70 -18.22 1.93
CA LEU A 53 29.12 -17.05 1.28
C LEU A 53 28.02 -17.44 0.30
N VAL A 54 28.26 -18.41 -0.58
CA VAL A 54 27.25 -18.90 -1.54
C VAL A 54 26.00 -19.40 -0.81
N ARG A 55 26.18 -20.10 0.32
CA ARG A 55 25.06 -20.54 1.16
C ARG A 55 24.32 -19.35 1.79
N ALA A 56 25.05 -18.40 2.37
CA ALA A 56 24.47 -17.21 2.98
C ALA A 56 23.73 -16.33 1.95
N GLU A 57 24.21 -16.27 0.72
CA GLU A 57 23.55 -15.58 -0.39
C GLU A 57 22.22 -16.24 -0.77
N ALA A 58 22.19 -17.57 -0.90
CA ALA A 58 20.95 -18.30 -1.16
C ALA A 58 19.92 -18.10 -0.04
N GLU A 59 20.35 -18.19 1.22
CA GLU A 59 19.49 -17.94 2.39
C GLU A 59 18.95 -16.48 2.39
N SER A 60 19.80 -15.51 2.04
CA SER A 60 19.42 -14.10 1.94
C SER A 60 18.41 -13.86 0.81
N LEU A 61 18.60 -14.44 -0.37
CA LEU A 61 17.67 -14.30 -1.51
C LEU A 61 16.27 -14.83 -1.17
N VAL A 62 16.19 -15.98 -0.49
CA VAL A 62 14.91 -16.55 -0.06
C VAL A 62 14.23 -15.63 0.97
N ALA A 63 14.99 -15.11 1.95
CA ALA A 63 14.47 -14.21 2.96
C ALA A 63 13.95 -12.88 2.36
N GLU A 64 14.65 -12.29 1.40
CA GLU A 64 14.21 -11.08 0.69
C GLU A 64 12.95 -11.32 -0.14
N ALA A 65 12.87 -12.44 -0.85
CA ALA A 65 11.68 -12.80 -1.63
C ALA A 65 10.45 -12.97 -0.72
N GLN A 66 10.63 -13.64 0.43
CA GLN A 66 9.57 -13.80 1.43
C GLN A 66 9.13 -12.45 2.02
N LEU A 67 10.08 -11.59 2.39
CA LEU A 67 9.79 -10.24 2.88
C LEU A 67 9.00 -9.44 1.83
N SER A 68 9.42 -9.50 0.56
CA SER A 68 8.75 -8.78 -0.54
C SER A 68 7.29 -9.23 -0.70
N ASN A 69 7.06 -10.54 -0.74
CA ASN A 69 5.73 -11.11 -0.92
C ASN A 69 4.81 -10.78 0.26
N ILE A 70 5.27 -11.00 1.49
CA ILE A 70 4.47 -10.75 2.69
C ILE A 70 4.19 -9.26 2.86
N THR A 71 5.17 -8.40 2.58
CA THR A 71 4.99 -6.95 2.68
C THR A 71 3.90 -6.48 1.73
N ARG A 72 3.94 -6.89 0.45
CA ARG A 72 2.91 -6.49 -0.53
C ARG A 72 1.52 -6.99 -0.14
N GLU A 73 1.42 -8.24 0.29
CA GLU A 73 0.15 -8.84 0.70
C GLU A 73 -0.45 -8.10 1.91
N LYS A 74 0.33 -7.96 2.98
CA LYS A 74 -0.13 -7.33 4.23
C LYS A 74 -0.37 -5.84 4.08
N LEU A 75 0.47 -5.14 3.31
CA LEU A 75 0.30 -3.71 3.05
C LEU A 75 -1.01 -3.46 2.30
N LYS A 76 -1.25 -4.21 1.21
CA LYS A 76 -2.48 -4.11 0.42
C LYS A 76 -3.71 -4.40 1.28
N ALA A 77 -3.70 -5.50 2.04
CA ALA A 77 -4.81 -5.88 2.90
C ALA A 77 -5.08 -4.83 4.00
N SER A 78 -4.02 -4.33 4.64
CA SER A 78 -4.12 -3.34 5.72
C SER A 78 -4.74 -2.03 5.25
N PHE A 79 -4.23 -1.48 4.15
CA PHE A 79 -4.70 -0.21 3.63
C PHE A 79 -6.08 -0.34 2.98
N SER A 80 -6.38 -1.44 2.29
CA SER A 80 -7.74 -1.71 1.80
C SER A 80 -8.73 -1.65 2.97
N TYR A 81 -8.48 -2.43 4.03
CA TYR A 81 -9.35 -2.44 5.20
C TYR A 81 -9.42 -1.07 5.89
N HIS A 82 -8.30 -0.35 5.96
CA HIS A 82 -8.24 0.98 6.58
C HIS A 82 -9.06 2.01 5.80
N PHE A 83 -8.95 2.04 4.48
CA PHE A 83 -9.69 2.99 3.64
C PHE A 83 -11.18 2.65 3.59
N ASP A 84 -11.55 1.38 3.51
CA ASP A 84 -12.96 0.96 3.60
C ASP A 84 -13.59 1.37 4.94
N SER A 85 -12.85 1.12 6.03
CA SER A 85 -13.21 1.56 7.38
C SER A 85 -13.35 3.09 7.47
N MET A 86 -12.39 3.84 6.94
CA MET A 86 -12.41 5.30 6.98
C MET A 86 -13.59 5.86 6.20
N ARG A 87 -13.87 5.28 5.03
CA ARG A 87 -15.01 5.65 4.20
C ARG A 87 -16.33 5.43 4.92
N GLU A 88 -16.53 4.26 5.54
CA GLU A 88 -17.71 3.99 6.37
C GLU A 88 -17.89 5.04 7.46
N HIS A 89 -16.81 5.35 8.18
CA HIS A 89 -16.85 6.32 9.27
C HIS A 89 -17.22 7.72 8.77
N SER A 90 -16.60 8.17 7.68
CA SER A 90 -16.86 9.49 7.10
C SER A 90 -18.28 9.62 6.54
N GLU A 91 -18.81 8.59 5.89
CA GLU A 91 -20.17 8.61 5.35
C GLU A 91 -21.22 8.64 6.48
N LYS A 92 -21.01 7.84 7.54
CA LYS A 92 -21.87 7.88 8.74
C LYS A 92 -21.81 9.24 9.44
N LEU A 93 -20.63 9.86 9.50
CA LEU A 93 -20.48 11.23 10.02
C LEU A 93 -21.23 12.24 9.14
N ALA A 94 -21.20 12.10 7.81
CA ALA A 94 -21.92 12.98 6.90
C ALA A 94 -23.44 12.88 7.10
N LEU A 95 -23.98 11.66 7.29
CA LEU A 95 -25.39 11.46 7.65
C LEU A 95 -25.74 12.20 8.94
N ILE A 96 -24.96 11.98 10.01
CA ILE A 96 -25.19 12.64 11.30
C ILE A 96 -25.11 14.17 11.18
N ALA A 97 -24.16 14.71 10.41
CA ALA A 97 -24.06 16.15 10.17
C ALA A 97 -25.30 16.70 9.46
N GLY A 98 -25.85 15.96 8.49
CA GLY A 98 -27.09 16.33 7.80
C GLY A 98 -28.29 16.39 8.75
N TYR A 99 -28.50 15.35 9.56
CA TYR A 99 -29.58 15.33 10.55
C TYR A 99 -29.37 16.36 11.67
N GLY A 100 -28.12 16.62 12.07
CA GLY A 100 -27.77 17.67 13.02
C GLY A 100 -28.16 19.06 12.51
N LYS A 101 -27.97 19.33 11.21
CA LYS A 101 -28.46 20.56 10.59
C LYS A 101 -30.00 20.60 10.56
N ALA A 102 -30.66 19.49 10.23
CA ALA A 102 -32.12 19.42 10.25
C ALA A 102 -32.72 19.70 11.64
N LEU A 103 -32.04 19.29 12.73
CA LEU A 103 -32.45 19.65 14.09
C LEU A 103 -32.40 21.16 14.36
N LEU A 104 -31.46 21.88 13.74
CA LEU A 104 -31.36 23.34 13.91
C LEU A 104 -32.52 24.09 13.25
N GLU A 105 -33.15 23.52 12.22
CA GLU A 105 -34.33 24.12 11.56
C GLU A 105 -35.56 24.19 12.49
N LEU A 106 -35.56 23.44 13.60
CA LEU A 106 -36.62 23.52 14.61
C LEU A 106 -36.45 24.71 15.55
N LEU A 107 -35.28 25.36 15.53
CA LEU A 107 -34.99 26.50 16.39
C LEU A 107 -35.45 27.79 15.72
N ASP A 108 -36.42 28.48 16.34
CA ASP A 108 -36.86 29.80 15.90
C ASP A 108 -35.82 30.87 16.28
N ASP A 109 -35.19 31.46 15.26
CA ASP A 109 -34.20 32.54 15.39
C ASP A 109 -34.82 33.94 15.34
N SER A 110 -36.16 34.04 15.30
CA SER A 110 -36.86 35.31 15.26
C SER A 110 -36.51 36.20 16.47
N PRO A 111 -36.18 37.49 16.23
CA PRO A 111 -35.90 38.42 17.31
C PRO A 111 -37.18 38.71 18.11
N VAL A 112 -37.05 38.78 19.43
CA VAL A 112 -38.19 39.03 20.33
C VAL A 112 -38.18 40.50 20.75
N THR A 113 -39.34 41.16 20.65
CA THR A 113 -39.52 42.53 21.12
C THR A 113 -39.38 42.58 22.65
N PRO A 114 -38.65 43.56 23.22
CA PRO A 114 -38.57 43.72 24.67
C PRO A 114 -39.97 43.84 25.30
N GLY A 115 -40.31 42.90 26.19
CA GLY A 115 -41.62 42.83 26.87
C GLY A 115 -42.57 41.76 26.32
N GLU A 116 -42.26 41.14 25.18
CA GLU A 116 -43.02 40.02 24.60
C GLU A 116 -42.38 38.67 25.00
N THR A 117 -43.21 37.64 25.21
CA THR A 117 -42.75 36.28 25.50
C THR A 117 -42.61 35.47 24.21
N ARG A 118 -41.58 34.62 24.11
CA ARG A 118 -41.44 33.69 22.97
C ARG A 118 -42.65 32.74 22.88
N PRO A 119 -43.06 32.33 21.67
CA PRO A 119 -44.02 31.25 21.49
C PRO A 119 -43.56 29.96 22.20
N SER A 120 -44.53 29.14 22.59
CA SER A 120 -44.23 27.82 23.18
C SER A 120 -43.64 26.91 22.11
N TYR A 121 -42.56 26.21 22.46
CA TYR A 121 -41.88 25.28 21.56
C TYR A 121 -42.67 23.96 21.45
N ASP A 122 -43.00 23.55 20.22
CA ASP A 122 -43.72 22.30 19.90
C ASP A 122 -42.92 21.35 18.99
N GLY A 123 -41.60 21.55 18.89
CA GLY A 123 -40.73 20.71 18.05
C GLY A 123 -40.36 19.35 18.66
N TYR A 124 -40.98 18.92 19.76
CA TYR A 124 -40.62 17.68 20.46
C TYR A 124 -40.85 16.43 19.61
N GLU A 125 -41.98 16.32 18.90
CA GLU A 125 -42.26 15.16 18.07
C GLU A 125 -41.38 15.15 16.81
N ALA A 126 -41.17 16.32 16.20
CA ALA A 126 -40.32 16.47 15.02
C ALA A 126 -38.85 16.14 15.34
N SER A 127 -38.32 16.63 16.46
CA SER A 127 -36.94 16.32 16.89
C SER A 127 -36.75 14.83 17.19
N LYS A 128 -37.74 14.18 17.81
CA LYS A 128 -37.74 12.73 18.03
C LYS A 128 -37.75 11.95 16.71
N GLN A 129 -38.56 12.38 15.73
CA GLN A 129 -38.59 11.74 14.42
C GLN A 129 -37.25 11.84 13.69
N ILE A 130 -36.58 13.00 13.75
CA ILE A 130 -35.24 13.17 13.15
C ILE A 130 -34.22 12.20 13.74
N ILE A 131 -34.29 11.92 15.05
CA ILE A 131 -33.41 10.94 15.71
C ILE A 131 -33.71 9.51 15.19
N ILE A 132 -34.99 9.15 15.08
CA ILE A 132 -35.41 7.84 14.56
C ILE A 132 -34.94 7.67 13.10
N ASP A 133 -35.08 8.70 12.28
CA ASP A 133 -34.65 8.68 10.88
C ASP A 133 -33.12 8.55 10.77
N ALA A 134 -32.36 9.23 11.64
CA ALA A 134 -30.91 9.09 11.72
C ALA A 134 -30.48 7.68 12.13
N GLU A 135 -31.15 7.08 13.11
CA GLU A 135 -30.87 5.70 13.54
C GLU A 135 -31.15 4.70 12.42
N ASN A 136 -32.30 4.83 11.74
CA ASN A 136 -32.67 3.99 10.61
C ASN A 136 -31.67 4.13 9.44
N ALA A 137 -31.26 5.36 9.14
CA ALA A 137 -30.27 5.63 8.08
C ALA A 137 -28.89 5.03 8.42
N LEU A 138 -28.45 5.11 9.68
CA LEU A 138 -27.20 4.51 10.14
C LEU A 138 -27.26 2.98 10.14
N ALA A 139 -28.41 2.39 10.48
CA ALA A 139 -28.63 0.94 10.49
C ALA A 139 -28.71 0.35 9.08
N THR A 140 -29.22 1.10 8.13
CA THR A 140 -29.41 0.66 6.72
C THR A 140 -28.18 0.95 5.85
N TRP A 141 -27.21 1.73 6.34
CA TRP A 141 -26.03 2.10 5.57
C TRP A 141 -25.21 0.86 5.16
N THR A 142 -24.88 0.77 3.87
CA THR A 142 -24.04 -0.29 3.29
C THR A 142 -23.04 0.28 2.28
N PHE A 143 -21.96 -0.47 2.02
CA PHE A 143 -20.93 -0.03 1.06
C PHE A 143 -21.44 0.18 -0.37
N GLU A 144 -22.51 -0.50 -0.78
CA GLU A 144 -23.14 -0.35 -2.11
C GLU A 144 -23.94 0.94 -2.25
N SER A 145 -24.46 1.46 -1.13
CA SER A 145 -25.21 2.73 -1.09
C SER A 145 -24.31 3.98 -1.16
N ALA A 146 -23.00 3.78 -1.25
CA ALA A 146 -22.02 4.85 -1.24
C ALA A 146 -22.06 5.70 -2.50
N GLN A 147 -22.21 7.01 -2.30
CA GLN A 147 -22.34 7.97 -3.40
C GLN A 147 -20.99 8.36 -4.03
N VAL A 148 -19.88 8.20 -3.29
CA VAL A 148 -18.54 8.59 -3.77
C VAL A 148 -17.84 7.37 -4.37
N LYS A 149 -17.83 7.29 -5.70
CA LYS A 149 -17.01 6.33 -6.44
C LYS A 149 -15.74 7.03 -6.95
N PRO A 150 -14.54 6.60 -6.55
CA PRO A 150 -13.31 7.16 -7.06
C PRO A 150 -13.27 7.00 -8.59
N THR A 151 -13.16 8.12 -9.32
CA THR A 151 -12.85 8.07 -10.74
C THR A 151 -11.34 8.00 -10.83
N LEU A 152 -10.81 6.83 -11.18
CA LEU A 152 -9.38 6.65 -11.36
C LEU A 152 -9.01 7.32 -12.68
N SER A 153 -8.37 8.50 -12.63
CA SER A 153 -7.68 9.06 -13.80
C SER A 153 -6.39 8.27 -13.99
N PHE A 154 -6.52 7.00 -14.37
CA PHE A 154 -5.43 6.35 -15.06
C PHE A 154 -5.19 7.18 -16.31
N LYS A 155 -3.99 7.72 -16.45
CA LYS A 155 -3.51 8.20 -17.73
C LYS A 155 -3.57 6.95 -18.62
N ALA A 156 -4.64 6.81 -19.39
CA ALA A 156 -4.72 5.80 -20.42
C ALA A 156 -3.53 6.08 -21.33
N THR A 157 -2.48 5.27 -21.21
CA THR A 157 -1.72 4.91 -22.40
C THR A 157 -2.76 4.25 -23.30
N ASP A 158 -3.35 5.04 -24.19
CA ASP A 158 -4.32 4.57 -25.16
C ASP A 158 -3.71 3.36 -25.87
N GLY A 159 -4.33 2.20 -25.70
CA GLY A 159 -4.45 1.17 -26.72
C GLY A 159 -3.21 0.78 -27.55
N GLU A 160 -2.05 0.57 -26.95
CA GLU A 160 -1.07 -0.34 -27.57
C GLU A 160 -1.52 -1.77 -27.25
N ILE A 161 -2.45 -2.26 -28.08
CA ILE A 161 -2.46 -3.67 -28.44
C ILE A 161 -1.09 -3.88 -29.07
N TYR A 162 -0.19 -4.56 -28.37
CA TYR A 162 1.02 -5.08 -29.01
C TYR A 162 0.54 -5.97 -30.16
N ASP A 163 0.66 -5.49 -31.41
CA ASP A 163 0.47 -6.34 -32.58
C ASP A 163 1.53 -7.44 -32.46
N GLU A 164 1.11 -8.71 -32.39
CA GLU A 164 2.05 -9.84 -32.29
C GLU A 164 3.08 -9.85 -33.45
N ASP A 165 2.72 -9.23 -34.57
CA ASP A 165 3.59 -9.05 -35.74
C ASP A 165 4.66 -7.94 -35.52
N GLU A 166 4.38 -6.89 -34.75
CA GLU A 166 5.33 -5.80 -34.45
C GLU A 166 6.35 -6.23 -33.37
N LEU A 167 5.94 -7.08 -32.43
CA LEU A 167 6.84 -7.71 -31.46
C LEU A 167 7.82 -8.70 -32.15
N ALA A 168 7.41 -9.34 -33.25
CA ALA A 168 8.28 -10.25 -34.00
C ALA A 168 9.38 -9.49 -34.77
N ASP A 169 9.07 -8.32 -35.32
CA ASP A 169 10.03 -7.43 -35.98
C ASP A 169 11.00 -6.79 -34.97
N ASP A 170 10.52 -6.32 -33.80
CA ASP A 170 11.37 -5.78 -32.74
C ASP A 170 12.31 -6.84 -32.12
N VAL A 171 11.86 -8.09 -32.01
CA VAL A 171 12.69 -9.21 -31.52
C VAL A 171 13.71 -9.64 -32.59
N GLN A 172 13.39 -9.52 -33.89
CA GLN A 172 14.36 -9.73 -34.97
C GLN A 172 15.41 -8.62 -35.01
N ASP A 173 15.04 -7.35 -34.87
CA ASP A 173 15.98 -6.22 -34.87
C ASP A 173 16.88 -6.21 -33.60
N MET A 174 16.37 -6.66 -32.45
CA MET A 174 17.21 -6.89 -31.27
C MET A 174 18.22 -8.05 -31.46
N HIS A 175 17.85 -9.10 -32.20
CA HIS A 175 18.77 -10.20 -32.51
C HIS A 175 19.83 -9.81 -33.54
N VAL A 176 19.51 -8.91 -34.48
CA VAL A 176 20.48 -8.35 -35.44
C VAL A 176 21.48 -7.44 -34.71
N THR A 177 21.01 -6.59 -33.79
CA THR A 177 21.89 -5.72 -33.01
C THR A 177 22.79 -6.49 -32.04
N GLU A 178 22.32 -7.55 -31.36
CA GLU A 178 23.21 -8.41 -30.55
C GLU A 178 24.28 -9.13 -31.39
N GLN A 179 23.95 -9.56 -32.62
CA GLN A 179 24.93 -10.19 -33.53
C GLN A 179 25.97 -9.20 -34.07
N GLU A 180 25.55 -7.98 -34.41
CA GLU A 180 26.46 -6.90 -34.85
C GLU A 180 27.40 -6.43 -33.74
N TRP A 181 26.91 -6.38 -32.50
CA TRP A 181 27.74 -6.09 -31.32
C TRP A 181 28.72 -7.24 -31.00
N ALA A 182 28.27 -8.50 -31.12
CA ALA A 182 29.13 -9.66 -30.93
C ALA A 182 30.20 -9.83 -32.03
N GLU A 183 29.97 -9.34 -33.25
CA GLU A 183 30.99 -9.28 -34.31
C GLU A 183 31.99 -8.15 -34.13
N GLN A 184 31.59 -7.02 -33.53
CA GLN A 184 32.51 -5.93 -33.18
C GLN A 184 33.43 -6.25 -31.99
N GLU A 185 33.02 -7.14 -31.09
CA GLU A 185 33.85 -7.58 -29.95
C GLU A 185 34.83 -8.72 -30.26
N LYS A 186 34.84 -9.28 -31.48
CA LYS A 186 35.89 -10.23 -31.87
C LYS A 186 37.23 -9.49 -31.99
N PRO A 187 38.27 -9.87 -31.23
CA PRO A 187 39.57 -9.22 -31.35
C PRO A 187 40.10 -9.47 -32.76
N THR A 188 40.36 -8.39 -33.50
CA THR A 188 41.10 -8.42 -34.76
C THR A 188 42.44 -9.11 -34.50
N ALA A 189 42.57 -10.36 -34.94
CA ALA A 189 43.83 -11.08 -34.86
C ALA A 189 44.86 -10.40 -35.77
N ALA A 190 45.88 -9.81 -35.15
CA ALA A 190 47.16 -9.45 -35.75
C ALA A 190 48.27 -9.93 -34.82
#